data_AF-A0A7T8QWH2-F1
#
_entry.id   AF-A0A7T8QWH2-F1
#
_cell.length_a   1.000
_cell.length_b   1.000
_cell.length_c   1.000
_cell.angle_alpha   90.00
_cell.angle_beta   90.00
_cell.angle_gamma   90.00
#
_symmetry.space_group_name_H-M   'P 1'
#
loop_
_entity.id
_entity.type
_entity.pdbx_description
1 polymer ?
#
loop_
_entity_poly.entity_id
_entity_poly.type
_entity_poly.pdbx_seq_one_letter_code
_entity_poly.pdbx_strand_id
1 'polypeptide(L)' 'KPHPNVASQKSTVDEEWTNMSMVYVVNVGIAFRFHLEAILGTEGSHLEFRHN' A
#
# COMPACT_ATOMS: atom_id res chain seq x y z
N LYS A 1 22.74 12.22 13.85
CA LYS A 1 22.95 11.40 12.63
C LYS A 1 22.69 12.30 11.43
N PRO A 2 23.51 12.28 10.37
CA PRO A 2 23.21 13.07 9.17
C PRO A 2 21.83 12.69 8.65
N HIS A 3 21.05 13.69 8.22
CA HIS A 3 19.79 13.45 7.54
C HIS A 3 20.09 12.73 6.21
N PRO A 4 19.37 11.64 5.87
CA PRO A 4 19.56 10.99 4.58
C PRO A 4 19.34 12.04 3.48
N ASN A 5 20.31 12.17 2.57
CA ASN A 5 20.18 13.13 1.48
C ASN A 5 19.06 12.64 0.54
N VAL A 6 18.36 13.58 -0.10
CA VAL A 6 17.20 13.28 -0.96
C VAL A 6 17.53 12.25 -2.06
N ALA A 7 18.77 12.25 -2.57
CA ALA A 7 19.21 11.29 -3.59
C ALA A 7 19.25 9.85 -3.05
N SER A 8 19.73 9.65 -1.83
CA SER A 8 19.74 8.32 -1.18
C SER A 8 18.33 7.80 -0.93
N GLN A 9 17.40 8.66 -0.49
CA GLN A 9 16.01 8.28 -0.30
C GLN A 9 15.34 7.88 -1.61
N LYS A 10 15.58 8.64 -2.68
CA LYS A 10 15.07 8.29 -4.01
C LYS A 10 15.58 6.92 -4.48
N SER A 11 16.87 6.65 -4.31
CA SER A 11 17.46 5.36 -4.69
C SER A 11 16.81 4.20 -3.94
N THR A 12 16.56 4.35 -2.63
CA THR A 12 15.89 3.31 -1.82
C THR A 12 14.45 3.08 -2.29
N VAL A 13 13.69 4.13 -2.56
CA VAL A 13 12.31 4.00 -3.07
C VAL A 13 12.28 3.30 -4.43
N ASP A 14 13.19 3.66 -5.34
CA ASP A 14 13.25 3.05 -6.68
C ASP A 14 13.62 1.55 -6.60
N GLU A 15 14.52 1.18 -5.67
CA GLU A 15 14.89 -0.22 -5.41
C GLU A 15 13.74 -1.02 -4.82
N GLU A 16 13.06 -0.50 -3.79
CA GLU A 16 11.90 -1.17 -3.17
C GLU A 16 10.75 -1.35 -4.16
N TRP A 17 10.50 -0.34 -5.00
CA TRP A 17 9.50 -0.43 -6.07
C TRP A 17 9.83 -1.50 -7.09
N THR A 18 11.09 -1.56 -7.54
CA THR A 18 11.55 -2.54 -8.52
C THR A 18 11.50 -3.97 -7.98
N ASN A 19 11.77 -4.15 -6.69
CA ASN A 19 11.77 -5.46 -6.03
C ASN A 19 10.38 -5.87 -5.50
N MET A 20 9.33 -5.10 -5.79
CA MET A 20 7.99 -5.42 -5.32
C MET A 20 7.48 -6.73 -5.94
N SER A 21 7.09 -7.67 -5.09
CA SER A 21 6.57 -8.97 -5.54
C SER A 21 5.25 -8.81 -6.30
N MET A 22 5.13 -9.47 -7.44
CA MET A 22 3.87 -9.54 -8.19
C MET A 22 2.73 -10.11 -7.34
N VAL A 23 3.04 -11.05 -6.43
CA VAL A 23 2.05 -11.62 -5.50
C VAL A 23 1.51 -10.54 -4.55
N TYR A 24 2.38 -9.66 -4.05
CA TYR A 24 1.96 -8.54 -3.20
C TYR A 24 1.03 -7.58 -3.97
N VAL A 25 1.39 -7.21 -5.21
CA VAL A 25 0.59 -6.33 -6.06
C VAL A 25 -0.81 -6.92 -6.33
N VAL A 26 -0.89 -8.21 -6.64
CA VAL A 26 -2.19 -8.91 -6.83
C VAL A 26 -3.01 -8.91 -5.54
N ASN A 27 -2.39 -9.21 -4.40
CA ASN A 27 -3.07 -9.23 -3.11
C ASN A 27 -3.64 -7.85 -2.72
N VAL A 28 -2.91 -6.77 -3.01
CA VAL A 28 -3.41 -5.39 -2.81
C VAL A 28 -4.65 -5.12 -3.67
N GLY A 29 -4.65 -5.56 -4.93
CA GLY A 29 -5.81 -5.43 -5.81
C GLY A 29 -7.05 -6.19 -5.31
N ILE A 30 -6.85 -7.41 -4.80
CA ILE A 30 -7.92 -8.22 -4.18
C ILE A 30 -8.46 -7.53 -2.92
N ALA A 31 -7.57 -7.04 -2.04
CA ALA A 31 -7.95 -6.33 -0.82
C ALA A 31 -8.77 -5.07 -1.13
N PHE A 32 -8.39 -4.32 -2.17
CA PHE A 32 -9.14 -3.14 -2.60
C PHE A 32 -10.61 -3.46 -2.95
N ARG A 33 -10.87 -4.58 -3.65
CA ARG A 33 -12.24 -5.03 -3.92
C ARG A 33 -13.02 -5.26 -2.63
N PHE A 34 -12.45 -5.99 -1.66
CA PHE A 34 -13.11 -6.26 -0.39
C PHE A 34 -13.40 -4.98 0.40
N HIS A 35 -12.51 -3.98 0.32
CA HIS A 35 -12.73 -2.68 0.94
C HIS A 35 -13.93 -1.95 0.32
N LEU A 36 -14.07 -1.96 -1.01
CA LEU A 36 -15.24 -1.37 -1.67
C LEU A 36 -16.54 -2.08 -1.26
N GLU A 37 -16.54 -3.42 -1.22
CA GLU A 37 -17.69 -4.21 -0.78
C GLU A 37 -18.08 -3.86 0.66
N ALA A 38 -17.11 -3.69 1.56
CA ALA A 38 -17.36 -3.30 2.94
C ALA A 38 -17.91 -1.86 3.07
N ILE A 39 -17.40 -0.91 2.29
CA ILE A 39 -17.90 0.48 2.27
C ILE A 39 -19.36 0.50 1.80
N LEU A 40 -19.67 -0.24 0.74
CA LEU A 40 -21.04 -0.36 0.24
C LEU A 40 -21.97 -1.01 1.28
N GLY A 41 -21.49 -2.06 1.96
CA GLY A 41 -22.24 -2.73 3.03
C GLY A 41 -22.47 -1.89 4.29
N THR A 42 -21.72 -0.80 4.47
CA THR A 42 -21.87 0.15 5.58
C THR A 42 -22.54 1.46 5.18
N GLU A 43 -23.15 1.50 3.99
CA GLU A 43 -23.78 2.68 3.40
C GLU A 43 -22.85 3.91 3.36
N GLY A 44 -21.54 3.67 3.22
CA GLY A 44 -20.53 4.74 3.17
C GLY A 44 -19.99 5.20 4.53
N SER A 45 -20.32 4.50 5.63
CA SER A 45 -19.73 4.79 6.94
C SER A 45 -18.22 4.48 6.98
N HIS A 46 -17.50 5.15 7.88
CA HIS A 46 -16.05 4.96 8.00
C HIS A 46 -15.68 3.54 8.44
N LEU A 47 -14.69 2.95 7.76
CA LEU A 47 -14.11 1.66 8.08
C LEU A 47 -12.61 1.82 8.38
N GLU A 48 -12.15 1.36 9.54
CA GLU A 48 -10.72 1.26 9.84
C GLU A 48 -10.16 -0.01 9.18
N PHE A 49 -9.27 0.16 8.21
CA PHE A 49 -8.55 -0.95 7.59
C PHE A 49 -7.18 -1.15 8.23
N ARG A 50 -6.89 -2.35 8.75
CA ARG A 50 -5.58 -2.73 9.26
C ARG A 50 -4.85 -3.58 8.24
N HIS A 51 -3.66 -3.16 7.84
CA HIS A 51 -2.74 -4.01 7.07
C HIS A 51 -2.14 -5.05 8.03
N ASN A 52 -2.41 -6.33 7.78
CA ASN A 52 -1.74 -7.45 8.48
C ASN A 52 -0.43 -7.82 7.78
#